data_AF-A0A066WF49-F1
#
_entry.id   AF-A0A066WF49-F1
#
_cell.length_a   1.000
_cell.length_b   1.000
_cell.length_c   1.000
_cell.angle_alpha   90.00
_cell.angle_beta   90.00
_cell.angle_gamma   90.00
#
_symmetry.space_group_name_H-M   'P 1'
#
loop_
_entity.id
_entity.type
_entity.pdbx_description
1 polymer ?
#
loop_
_entity_poly.entity_id
_entity_poly.type
_entity_poly.pdbx_seq_one_letter_code
_entity_poly.pdbx_strand_id
1 'polypeptide(L)'
;PTVLQLFEASNHIIFNDRGTGIKFGDLFKQQRALVFFLRHWWCPFCQQFAQSLKHIDLAPLKRAGLDIVIIGQGSWQVITSFKAVLGVPFPLYADPERNVYKSLGMTMRTNDPGPECAVPDYIKHGMTKATFTAIKIGSPGDLKLLGGEFILGPGLQCSFTHRMVTVRGHLDAHRILAQTGID
;
A
#
# COMPACT_ATOMS: atom_id res chain seq x y z
N PRO A 1 15.09 2.58 2.79
CA PRO A 1 15.08 3.52 3.94
C PRO A 1 16.36 3.30 4.74
N THR A 2 16.84 4.30 5.47
CA THR A 2 17.94 4.07 6.43
C THR A 2 17.45 3.19 7.59
N VAL A 3 18.37 2.60 8.35
CA VAL A 3 18.03 1.81 9.54
C VAL A 3 17.25 2.66 10.55
N LEU A 4 17.63 3.92 10.74
CA LEU A 4 16.93 4.86 11.60
C LEU A 4 15.50 5.13 11.12
N GLN A 5 15.32 5.41 9.83
CA GLN A 5 14.00 5.60 9.23
C GLN A 5 13.09 4.38 9.42
N LEU A 6 13.65 3.18 9.25
CA LEU A 6 12.89 1.94 9.42
C LEU A 6 12.55 1.68 10.91
N PHE A 7 13.47 1.97 11.82
CA PHE A 7 13.23 1.90 13.26
C PHE A 7 12.13 2.88 13.69
N GLU A 8 12.21 4.14 13.28
CA GLU A 8 11.17 5.15 13.55
C GLU A 8 9.82 4.68 12.99
N ALA A 9 9.79 4.27 11.72
CA ALA A 9 8.58 3.77 11.08
C ALA A 9 7.96 2.61 11.86
N SER A 10 8.79 1.67 12.33
CA SER A 10 8.34 0.47 13.05
C SER A 10 7.60 0.78 14.36
N ASN A 11 7.84 1.95 14.96
CA ASN A 11 7.24 2.35 16.22
C ASN A 11 5.91 3.09 16.06
N HIS A 12 5.55 3.52 14.85
CA HIS A 12 4.29 4.22 14.62
C HIS A 12 3.09 3.27 14.69
N ILE A 13 1.95 3.81 15.12
CA ILE A 13 0.69 3.09 15.21
C ILE A 13 -0.08 3.22 13.90
N ILE A 14 -0.56 2.08 13.41
CA ILE A 14 -1.50 1.97 12.30
C ILE A 14 -2.78 1.28 12.77
N PHE A 15 -3.90 1.54 12.09
CA PHE A 15 -5.22 1.11 12.52
C PHE A 15 -5.81 0.09 11.55
N ASN A 16 -6.37 -1.00 12.06
CA ASN A 16 -7.12 -1.95 11.24
C ASN A 16 -8.55 -1.44 10.93
N ASP A 17 -9.35 -2.26 10.26
CA ASP A 17 -10.75 -2.00 9.90
C ASP A 17 -11.72 -1.85 11.08
N ARG A 18 -11.28 -2.14 12.30
CA ARG A 18 -12.01 -1.97 13.56
C ARG A 18 -11.50 -0.78 14.38
N GLY A 19 -10.56 -0.01 13.87
CA GLY A 19 -9.92 1.09 14.60
C GLY A 19 -8.98 0.64 15.71
N THR A 20 -8.60 -0.65 15.75
CA THR A 20 -7.59 -1.15 16.68
C THR A 20 -6.21 -0.74 16.19
N GLY A 21 -5.47 -0.03 17.04
CA GLY A 21 -4.09 0.36 16.78
C GLY A 21 -3.11 -0.81 17.00
N ILE A 22 -2.17 -0.98 16.08
CA ILE A 22 -1.02 -1.89 16.21
C ILE A 22 0.26 -1.15 15.83
N LYS A 23 1.43 -1.61 16.28
CA LYS A 23 2.70 -1.04 15.80
C LYS A 23 2.95 -1.52 14.37
N PHE A 24 3.41 -0.63 13.50
CA PHE A 24 3.77 -0.98 12.13
C PHE A 24 4.82 -2.10 12.07
N GLY A 25 5.80 -2.08 12.98
CA GLY A 25 6.83 -3.11 13.09
C GLY A 25 6.29 -4.51 13.38
N ASP A 26 5.11 -4.64 13.99
CA ASP A 26 4.51 -5.94 14.28
C ASP A 26 4.15 -6.71 13.00
N LEU A 27 3.96 -6.01 11.87
CA LEU A 27 3.66 -6.63 10.58
C LEU A 27 4.80 -7.48 10.02
N PHE A 28 6.05 -7.18 10.40
CA PHE A 28 7.24 -7.78 9.77
C PHE A 28 8.32 -8.19 10.79
N LYS A 29 7.98 -8.22 12.09
CA LYS A 29 8.93 -8.60 13.14
C LYS A 29 9.37 -10.06 13.06
N GLN A 30 8.46 -10.98 12.71
CA GLN A 30 8.70 -12.43 12.70
C GLN A 30 8.96 -12.98 11.30
N GLN A 31 8.32 -12.40 10.29
CA GLN A 31 8.39 -12.86 8.91
C GLN A 31 8.46 -11.68 7.94
N ARG A 32 8.65 -11.95 6.65
CA ARG A 32 8.71 -10.89 5.65
C ARG A 32 7.29 -10.36 5.40
N ALA A 33 7.19 -9.06 5.11
CA ALA A 33 5.96 -8.45 4.63
C ALA A 33 6.23 -7.62 3.38
N LEU A 34 5.46 -7.88 2.33
CA LEU A 34 5.31 -7.00 1.18
C LEU A 34 4.21 -5.99 1.48
N VAL A 35 4.59 -4.74 1.71
CA VAL A 35 3.71 -3.67 2.14
C VAL A 35 3.47 -2.70 0.99
N PHE A 36 2.21 -2.54 0.61
CA PHE A 36 1.74 -1.61 -0.41
C PHE A 36 1.11 -0.38 0.24
N PHE A 37 1.73 0.78 0.08
CA PHE A 37 1.20 2.07 0.52
C PHE A 37 0.45 2.73 -0.61
N LEU A 38 -0.87 2.88 -0.47
CA LEU A 38 -1.70 3.58 -1.45
C LEU A 38 -1.50 5.10 -1.36
N ARG A 39 -1.78 5.82 -2.44
CA ARG A 39 -1.78 7.30 -2.44
C ARG A 39 -2.79 7.87 -1.44
N HIS A 40 -4.05 7.48 -1.60
CA HIS A 40 -5.19 7.85 -0.77
C HIS A 40 -6.33 6.86 -1.04
N TRP A 41 -7.32 6.80 -0.15
CA TRP A 41 -8.48 5.96 -0.39
C TRP A 41 -9.24 6.43 -1.63
N TRP A 42 -9.77 5.48 -2.39
CA TRP A 42 -10.54 5.72 -3.62
C TRP A 42 -9.81 6.40 -4.77
N CYS A 43 -8.49 6.59 -4.68
CA CYS A 43 -7.66 6.93 -5.84
C CYS A 43 -7.96 5.96 -6.99
N PRO A 44 -8.42 6.43 -8.16
CA PRO A 44 -8.76 5.56 -9.29
C PRO A 44 -7.63 4.59 -9.65
N PHE A 45 -6.40 5.10 -9.72
CA PHE A 45 -5.22 4.28 -10.05
C PHE A 45 -4.89 3.25 -8.96
N CYS A 46 -5.03 3.62 -7.67
CA CYS A 46 -4.84 2.68 -6.58
C CYS A 46 -5.93 1.60 -6.53
N GLN A 47 -7.16 1.90 -6.97
CA GLN A 47 -8.21 0.88 -7.09
C GLN A 47 -7.86 -0.16 -8.15
N GLN A 48 -7.42 0.29 -9.33
CA GLN A 48 -7.00 -0.63 -10.40
C GLN A 48 -5.78 -1.46 -9.98
N PHE A 49 -4.81 -0.83 -9.32
CA PHE A 49 -3.66 -1.53 -8.73
C PHE A 49 -4.09 -2.57 -7.70
N ALA A 50 -4.89 -2.20 -6.69
CA ALA A 50 -5.35 -3.13 -5.67
C ALA A 50 -6.19 -4.30 -6.26
N GLN A 51 -6.93 -4.04 -7.34
CA GLN A 51 -7.64 -5.09 -8.08
C GLN A 51 -6.68 -6.02 -8.83
N SER A 52 -5.59 -5.52 -9.42
CA SER A 52 -4.62 -6.36 -10.12
C SER A 52 -3.91 -7.33 -9.18
N LEU A 53 -3.69 -6.94 -7.93
CA LEU A 53 -3.12 -7.81 -6.88
C LEU A 53 -3.94 -9.07 -6.61
N LYS A 54 -5.25 -9.06 -6.91
CA LYS A 54 -6.12 -10.24 -6.69
C LYS A 54 -5.77 -11.43 -7.59
N HIS A 55 -5.02 -11.18 -8.65
CA HIS A 55 -4.59 -12.21 -9.59
C HIS A 55 -3.25 -12.86 -9.18
N ILE A 56 -2.63 -12.40 -8.10
CA ILE A 56 -1.41 -13.00 -7.56
C ILE A 56 -1.75 -14.33 -6.89
N ASP A 57 -1.00 -15.39 -7.22
CA ASP A 57 -1.03 -16.62 -6.44
C ASP A 57 -0.32 -16.40 -5.10
N LEU A 58 -1.07 -16.52 -4.01
CA LEU A 58 -0.57 -16.31 -2.66
C LEU A 58 0.08 -17.55 -2.06
N ALA A 59 -0.10 -18.73 -2.67
CA ALA A 59 0.39 -19.98 -2.10
C ALA A 59 1.94 -20.04 -2.00
N PRO A 60 2.72 -19.66 -3.03
CA PRO A 60 4.18 -19.60 -2.92
C PRO A 60 4.64 -18.58 -1.86
N LEU A 61 4.00 -17.42 -1.82
CA LEU A 61 4.35 -16.35 -0.87
C LEU A 61 4.13 -16.77 0.58
N LYS A 62 2.99 -17.41 0.86
CA LYS A 62 2.69 -17.97 2.18
C LYS A 62 3.68 -19.06 2.59
N ARG A 63 4.03 -19.98 1.67
CA ARG A 63 5.04 -21.03 1.94
C ARG A 63 6.42 -20.43 2.26
N ALA A 64 6.76 -19.31 1.63
CA ALA A 64 8.00 -18.59 1.87
C ALA A 64 7.96 -17.63 3.09
N GLY A 65 6.86 -17.59 3.84
CA GLY A 65 6.70 -16.68 4.98
C GLY A 65 6.69 -15.20 4.59
N LEU A 66 6.07 -14.86 3.45
CA LEU A 66 5.85 -13.49 3.01
C LEU A 66 4.36 -13.15 3.09
N ASP A 67 4.00 -12.22 3.97
CA ASP A 67 2.67 -11.63 4.01
C ASP A 67 2.54 -10.48 3.01
N ILE A 68 1.33 -10.27 2.48
CA ILE A 68 0.98 -9.07 1.73
C ILE A 68 0.08 -8.19 2.59
N VAL A 69 0.42 -6.91 2.71
CA VAL A 69 -0.36 -5.93 3.47
C VAL A 69 -0.56 -4.66 2.63
N ILE A 70 -1.75 -4.07 2.71
CA ILE A 70 -2.05 -2.77 2.09
C ILE A 70 -2.26 -1.72 3.18
N ILE A 71 -1.63 -0.55 3.04
CA ILE A 71 -1.77 0.58 3.95
C ILE A 71 -2.29 1.79 3.16
N GLY A 72 -3.29 2.47 3.68
CA GLY A 72 -3.74 3.77 3.18
C GLY A 72 -3.58 4.87 4.22
N GLN A 73 -3.39 6.10 3.78
CA GLN A 73 -3.18 7.25 4.68
C GLN A 73 -4.44 8.01 5.12
N GLY A 74 -5.62 7.57 4.69
CA GLY A 74 -6.89 8.15 5.13
C GLY A 74 -7.44 7.47 6.39
N SER A 75 -8.69 7.77 6.72
CA SER A 75 -9.38 7.23 7.89
C SER A 75 -9.57 5.71 7.84
N TRP A 76 -9.43 5.02 8.97
CA TRP A 76 -9.58 3.56 9.06
C TRP A 76 -11.00 3.08 8.77
N GLN A 77 -12.01 3.92 9.05
CA GLN A 77 -13.42 3.65 8.79
C GLN A 77 -13.70 3.32 7.31
N VAL A 78 -12.83 3.80 6.41
CA VAL A 78 -12.95 3.58 4.97
C VAL A 78 -12.57 2.13 4.58
N ILE A 79 -11.73 1.45 5.37
CA ILE A 79 -11.17 0.14 5.04
C ILE A 79 -12.28 -0.89 4.75
N THR A 80 -13.29 -0.99 5.62
CA THR A 80 -14.38 -1.97 5.46
C THR A 80 -15.09 -1.80 4.11
N SER A 81 -15.44 -0.56 3.77
CA SER A 81 -16.09 -0.25 2.49
C SER A 81 -15.15 -0.49 1.30
N PHE A 82 -13.87 -0.17 1.44
CA PHE A 82 -12.87 -0.34 0.39
C PHE A 82 -12.65 -1.84 0.09
N LYS A 83 -12.52 -2.67 1.13
CA LYS A 83 -12.43 -4.13 1.00
C LYS A 83 -13.67 -4.72 0.33
N ALA A 84 -14.86 -4.30 0.75
CA ALA A 84 -16.12 -4.79 0.18
C ALA A 84 -16.25 -4.45 -1.32
N VAL A 85 -15.89 -3.23 -1.72
CA VAL A 85 -16.05 -2.76 -3.10
C VAL A 85 -15.03 -3.38 -4.05
N LEU A 86 -13.78 -3.54 -3.62
CA LEU A 86 -12.71 -4.11 -4.46
C LEU A 86 -12.60 -5.63 -4.34
N GLY A 87 -13.10 -6.22 -3.26
CA GLY A 87 -13.01 -7.65 -2.97
C GLY A 87 -11.57 -8.11 -2.85
N VAL A 88 -10.72 -7.31 -2.19
CA VAL A 88 -9.30 -7.64 -1.98
C VAL A 88 -9.14 -8.56 -0.76
N PRO A 89 -8.40 -9.68 -0.87
CA PRO A 89 -8.28 -10.65 0.22
C PRO A 89 -7.18 -10.30 1.25
N PHE A 90 -6.60 -9.10 1.17
CA PHE A 90 -5.44 -8.71 1.96
C PHE A 90 -5.83 -8.04 3.29
N PRO A 91 -5.00 -8.17 4.33
CA PRO A 91 -5.01 -7.26 5.47
C PRO A 91 -4.83 -5.81 5.00
N LEU A 92 -5.70 -4.92 5.50
CA LEU A 92 -5.64 -3.49 5.24
C LEU A 92 -5.50 -2.74 6.55
N TYR A 93 -4.65 -1.70 6.53
CA TYR A 93 -4.48 -0.78 7.64
C TYR A 93 -4.52 0.67 7.17
N ALA A 94 -4.75 1.56 8.13
CA ALA A 94 -4.72 3.00 7.95
C ALA A 94 -3.59 3.63 8.75
N ASP A 95 -2.91 4.60 8.15
CA ASP A 95 -1.98 5.54 8.79
C ASP A 95 -2.51 6.98 8.63
N PRO A 96 -3.57 7.39 9.37
CA PRO A 96 -4.23 8.69 9.18
C PRO A 96 -3.30 9.90 9.39
N GLU A 97 -2.28 9.73 10.23
CA GLU A 97 -1.28 10.77 10.55
C GLU A 97 -0.12 10.82 9.54
N ARG A 98 -0.03 9.83 8.65
CA ARG A 98 1.04 9.67 7.65
C ARG A 98 2.42 9.51 8.28
N ASN A 99 2.50 9.01 9.51
CA ASN A 99 3.77 8.94 10.23
C ASN A 99 4.68 7.88 9.62
N VAL A 100 4.13 6.73 9.24
CA VAL A 100 4.87 5.68 8.51
C VAL A 100 5.26 6.19 7.13
N TYR A 101 4.35 6.89 6.43
CA TYR A 101 4.66 7.49 5.12
C TYR A 101 5.85 8.44 5.20
N LYS A 102 5.85 9.36 6.17
CA LYS A 102 6.95 10.31 6.39
C LYS A 102 8.25 9.62 6.76
N SER A 103 8.24 8.72 7.76
CA SER A 103 9.44 8.01 8.21
C SER A 103 10.06 7.15 7.12
N LEU A 104 9.24 6.52 6.27
CA LEU A 104 9.73 5.76 5.12
C LEU A 104 10.06 6.64 3.90
N GLY A 105 9.97 7.97 3.99
CA GLY A 105 10.37 8.90 2.94
C GLY A 105 9.39 9.01 1.77
N MET A 106 8.13 8.59 1.94
CA MET A 106 7.04 8.85 1.00
C MET A 106 6.47 10.26 1.26
N THR A 107 7.20 11.28 0.84
CA THR A 107 6.85 12.70 1.10
C THR A 107 6.36 13.44 -0.14
N MET A 108 6.48 12.83 -1.33
CA MET A 108 6.20 13.52 -2.57
C MET A 108 4.70 13.72 -2.79
N ARG A 109 4.34 14.93 -3.23
CA ARG A 109 2.96 15.35 -3.44
C ARG A 109 2.78 15.87 -4.86
N THR A 110 2.01 15.15 -5.68
CA THR A 110 1.73 15.54 -7.07
C THR A 110 0.43 14.91 -7.57
N ASN A 111 -0.14 15.51 -8.61
CA ASN A 111 -1.23 14.92 -9.40
C ASN A 111 -0.78 14.53 -10.82
N ASP A 112 0.53 14.60 -11.09
CA ASP A 112 1.11 14.27 -12.38
C ASP A 112 0.93 12.76 -12.70
N PRO A 113 0.23 12.41 -13.79
CA PRO A 113 0.08 11.03 -14.23
C PRO A 113 1.38 10.43 -14.79
N GLY A 114 2.40 11.25 -15.05
CA GLY A 114 3.62 10.82 -15.72
C GLY A 114 3.44 10.67 -17.23
N PRO A 115 4.52 10.37 -17.96
CA PRO A 115 4.46 10.23 -19.41
C PRO A 115 3.67 8.98 -19.83
N GLU A 116 3.08 9.02 -21.02
CA GLU A 116 2.24 7.93 -21.52
C GLU A 116 3.03 6.63 -21.78
N CYS A 117 4.33 6.74 -22.09
CA CYS A 117 5.22 5.59 -22.23
C CYS A 117 5.53 4.87 -20.90
N ALA A 118 5.14 5.43 -19.75
CA ALA A 118 5.38 4.87 -18.42
C ALA A 118 4.08 4.46 -17.71
N VAL A 119 2.99 4.25 -18.47
CA VAL A 119 1.73 3.71 -17.93
C VAL A 119 1.95 2.24 -17.54
N PRO A 120 1.70 1.85 -16.27
CA PRO A 120 1.83 0.44 -15.87
C PRO A 120 0.75 -0.46 -16.46
N ASP A 121 1.05 -1.75 -16.55
CA ASP A 121 0.17 -2.77 -17.14
C ASP A 121 -1.14 -2.95 -16.36
N TYR A 122 -1.13 -2.67 -15.05
CA TYR A 122 -2.36 -2.74 -14.25
C TYR A 122 -3.39 -1.66 -14.63
N ILE A 123 -2.98 -0.61 -15.36
CA ILE A 123 -3.89 0.43 -15.81
C ILE A 123 -4.76 -0.10 -16.95
N LYS A 124 -6.04 -0.29 -16.67
CA LYS A 124 -7.03 -0.71 -17.67
C LYS A 124 -7.84 0.50 -18.11
N HIS A 125 -8.04 0.65 -19.42
CA HIS A 125 -9.02 1.59 -19.96
C HIS A 125 -10.43 1.14 -19.53
N GLY A 126 -11.04 1.88 -18.60
CA GLY A 126 -12.36 1.52 -18.06
C GLY A 126 -12.71 2.22 -16.75
N MET A 127 -13.96 2.08 -16.30
CA MET A 127 -14.48 2.76 -15.11
C MET A 127 -13.93 2.13 -13.83
N THR A 128 -13.21 2.93 -13.04
CA THR A 128 -13.00 2.63 -11.61
C THR A 128 -14.31 2.78 -10.86
N LYS A 129 -14.50 2.01 -9.79
CA LYS A 129 -15.68 2.13 -8.93
C LYS A 129 -15.60 3.45 -8.14
N ALA A 130 -16.01 4.54 -8.78
CA ALA A 130 -16.14 5.84 -8.12
C ALA A 130 -17.26 5.73 -7.09
N THR A 131 -16.90 5.56 -5.82
CA THR A 131 -17.89 5.39 -4.76
C THR A 131 -18.16 6.75 -4.13
N PHE A 132 -19.18 7.46 -4.62
CA PHE A 132 -19.66 8.72 -4.03
C PHE A 132 -20.02 8.59 -2.54
N THR A 133 -20.34 7.37 -2.08
CA THR A 133 -20.63 7.04 -0.68
C THR A 133 -19.42 7.20 0.24
N ALA A 134 -18.19 7.09 -0.28
CA ALA A 134 -16.97 7.12 0.50
C ALA A 134 -16.70 8.46 1.22
N ILE A 135 -17.16 9.57 0.63
CA ILE A 135 -16.93 10.92 1.16
C ILE A 135 -17.62 11.10 2.53
N LYS A 136 -18.64 10.28 2.84
CA LYS A 136 -19.34 10.32 4.14
C LYS A 136 -18.76 9.39 5.22
N ILE A 137 -17.91 8.42 4.85
CA ILE A 137 -17.47 7.35 5.77
C ILE A 137 -16.16 7.70 6.48
N GLY A 138 -15.35 8.56 5.88
CA GLY A 138 -14.10 9.04 6.47
C GLY A 138 -13.26 9.82 5.47
N SER A 139 -12.19 10.44 5.96
CA SER A 139 -11.28 11.19 5.09
C SER A 139 -10.58 10.23 4.13
N PRO A 140 -10.54 10.52 2.81
CA PRO A 140 -9.75 9.74 1.87
C PRO A 140 -8.24 9.91 2.11
N GLY A 141 -7.84 10.95 2.85
CA GLY A 141 -6.44 11.36 3.01
C GLY A 141 -6.07 12.52 2.10
N ASP A 142 -4.79 12.87 2.07
CA ASP A 142 -4.21 13.87 1.17
C ASP A 142 -4.22 13.39 -0.29
N LEU A 143 -5.02 14.04 -1.14
CA LEU A 143 -5.20 13.64 -2.55
C LEU A 143 -3.94 13.76 -3.40
N LYS A 144 -2.93 14.54 -2.97
CA LYS A 144 -1.68 14.72 -3.71
C LYS A 144 -0.58 13.78 -3.23
N LEU A 145 -0.65 13.29 -1.99
CA LEU A 145 0.39 12.45 -1.43
C LEU A 145 0.52 11.14 -2.22
N LEU A 146 1.75 10.76 -2.51
CA LEU A 146 2.05 9.52 -3.20
C LEU A 146 2.36 8.38 -2.23
N GLY A 147 2.25 7.16 -2.74
CA GLY A 147 2.53 5.92 -2.02
C GLY A 147 3.81 5.24 -2.48
N GLY A 148 3.85 3.92 -2.33
CA GLY A 148 5.01 3.10 -2.67
C GLY A 148 4.90 1.68 -2.15
N GLU A 149 5.96 0.91 -2.32
CA GLU A 149 6.02 -0.52 -2.05
C GLU A 149 7.32 -0.88 -1.35
N PHE A 150 7.25 -1.73 -0.34
CA PHE A 150 8.40 -2.13 0.45
C PHE A 150 8.34 -3.63 0.73
N ILE A 151 9.48 -4.31 0.63
CA ILE A 151 9.66 -5.64 1.20
C ILE A 151 10.43 -5.48 2.51
N LEU A 152 9.75 -5.73 3.61
CA LEU A 152 10.23 -5.53 4.97
C LEU A 152 10.38 -6.85 5.71
N GLY A 153 11.24 -6.86 6.72
CA GLY A 153 11.45 -7.99 7.61
C GLY A 153 12.23 -9.17 7.01
N PRO A 154 12.43 -10.22 7.83
CA PRO A 154 12.09 -10.26 9.26
C PRO A 154 12.92 -9.27 10.08
N GLY A 155 12.30 -8.66 11.09
CA GLY A 155 12.93 -7.62 11.92
C GLY A 155 13.13 -6.30 11.16
N LEU A 156 14.07 -5.46 11.61
CA LEU A 156 14.32 -4.14 11.03
C LEU A 156 15.16 -4.22 9.74
N GLN A 157 14.65 -4.94 8.76
CA GLN A 157 15.27 -5.13 7.45
C GLN A 157 14.34 -4.63 6.34
N CYS A 158 14.93 -4.08 5.29
CA CYS A 158 14.23 -3.69 4.07
C CYS A 158 15.06 -4.17 2.88
N SER A 159 14.56 -5.16 2.15
CA SER A 159 15.25 -5.77 1.00
C SER A 159 14.89 -5.10 -0.32
N PHE A 160 13.74 -4.45 -0.39
CA PHE A 160 13.30 -3.70 -1.56
C PHE A 160 12.47 -2.48 -1.18
N THR A 161 12.62 -1.40 -1.93
CA THR A 161 11.78 -0.21 -1.84
C THR A 161 11.54 0.38 -3.22
N HIS A 162 10.29 0.72 -3.48
CA HIS A 162 9.86 1.53 -4.60
C HIS A 162 9.01 2.66 -4.04
N ARG A 163 9.27 3.90 -4.46
CA ARG A 163 8.45 5.06 -4.09
C ARG A 163 7.89 5.64 -5.36
N MET A 164 6.58 5.83 -5.39
CA MET A 164 5.91 6.37 -6.57
C MET A 164 6.46 7.78 -6.85
N VAL A 165 6.67 8.07 -8.13
CA VAL A 165 7.04 9.40 -8.63
C VAL A 165 5.92 10.07 -9.46
N THR A 166 4.82 9.36 -9.68
CA THR A 166 3.65 9.84 -10.42
C THR A 166 2.39 9.20 -9.83
N VAL A 167 1.21 9.69 -10.17
CA VAL A 167 -0.05 9.15 -9.63
C VAL A 167 -0.38 7.75 -10.12
N ARG A 168 0.19 7.35 -11.25
CA ARG A 168 0.16 5.98 -11.81
C ARG A 168 1.39 5.18 -11.41
N GLY A 169 2.26 5.69 -10.53
CA GLY A 169 3.59 5.12 -10.34
C GLY A 169 3.66 3.88 -9.47
N HIS A 170 2.58 3.13 -9.23
CA HIS A 170 2.75 1.84 -8.54
C HIS A 170 3.51 0.91 -9.47
N LEU A 171 4.32 0.01 -8.91
CA LEU A 171 5.01 -0.98 -9.72
C LEU A 171 4.06 -2.14 -10.05
N ASP A 172 4.15 -2.73 -11.25
CA ASP A 172 3.29 -3.87 -11.58
C ASP A 172 3.56 -5.07 -10.66
N ALA A 173 2.49 -5.81 -10.32
CA ALA A 173 2.52 -6.94 -9.40
C ALA A 173 3.66 -7.92 -9.73
N HIS A 174 3.82 -8.31 -11.00
CA HIS A 174 4.86 -9.24 -11.44
C HIS A 174 6.28 -8.69 -11.19
N ARG A 175 6.49 -7.38 -11.40
CA ARG A 175 7.79 -6.73 -11.16
C ARG A 175 8.14 -6.73 -9.68
N ILE A 176 7.16 -6.51 -8.82
CA ILE A 176 7.34 -6.53 -7.36
C ILE A 176 7.62 -7.95 -6.89
N LEU A 177 6.86 -8.94 -7.37
CA LEU A 177 7.04 -10.35 -7.01
C LEU A 177 8.44 -10.85 -7.40
N ALA A 178 8.98 -10.43 -8.54
CA ALA A 178 10.36 -10.73 -8.92
C ALA A 178 11.40 -10.22 -7.89
N GLN A 179 11.11 -9.14 -7.16
CA GLN A 179 11.98 -8.63 -6.10
C GLN A 179 11.90 -9.45 -4.80
N THR A 180 10.90 -10.32 -4.66
CA THR A 180 10.74 -11.16 -3.48
C THR A 180 11.73 -12.33 -3.46
N GLY A 181 12.26 -12.73 -4.63
CA GLY A 181 13.09 -13.92 -4.79
C GLY A 181 12.34 -15.23 -4.53
N ILE A 182 11.02 -15.23 -4.74
CA ILE A 182 10.15 -16.40 -4.59
C ILE A 182 9.65 -16.78 -5.98
N ASP A 183 9.90 -18.03 -6.35
CA ASP A 183 9.47 -18.65 -7.62
C ASP A 183 8.04 -19.23 -7.54
#